data_AF-A0A2W2CK10-F1
#
_entry.id   AF-A0A2W2CK10-F1
#
_cell.length_a   1.000
_cell.length_b   1.000
_cell.length_c   1.000
_cell.angle_alpha   90.00
_cell.angle_beta   90.00
_cell.angle_gamma   90.00
#
_symmetry.space_group_name_H-M   'P 1'
#
loop_
_entity.id
_entity.type
_entity.pdbx_description
1 polymer ?
#
loop_
_entity_poly.entity_id
_entity_poly.type
_entity_poly.pdbx_seq_one_letter_code
_entity_poly.pdbx_strand_id
1 'polypeptide(L)' 'MDWARVKDSTGHEVTMRRDRAEGLGLETVDKPATDQLGRPLPAKVSTDKAARPPRSRETTR' A
#
# COMPACT_ATOMS: atom_id res chain seq x y z
N MET A 1 5.46 -0.33 -6.73
CA MET A 1 4.78 0.64 -5.85
C MET A 1 5.45 0.57 -4.50
N ASP A 2 6.12 1.66 -4.08
CA ASP A 2 6.86 1.76 -2.82
C ASP A 2 5.96 2.28 -1.71
N TRP A 3 5.62 1.39 -0.76
CA TRP A 3 4.86 1.73 0.44
C TRP A 3 5.82 1.99 1.59
N ALA A 4 5.57 3.05 2.35
CA ALA A 4 6.34 3.40 3.53
C ALA A 4 5.41 3.66 4.72
N ARG A 5 5.89 3.32 5.92
CA ARG A 5 5.30 3.77 7.17
C ARG A 5 5.78 5.20 7.39
N VAL A 6 4.87 6.14 7.57
CA VAL A 6 5.22 7.55 7.85
C VAL A 6 4.54 8.00 9.13
N LYS A 7 5.17 8.95 9.82
CA LYS A 7 4.63 9.57 11.02
C LYS A 7 4.15 10.98 10.70
N ASP A 8 2.93 11.30 11.08
CA ASP A 8 2.39 12.64 10.93
C ASP A 8 2.76 13.55 12.13
N SER A 9 2.47 14.84 12.01
CA SER A 9 2.77 15.85 13.04
C SER A 9 2.01 15.64 14.36
N THR A 10 0.89 14.92 14.33
CA THR A 10 0.15 14.49 15.54
C THR A 10 0.73 13.23 16.17
N GLY A 11 1.73 12.61 15.53
CA GLY A 11 2.42 11.43 16.03
C GLY A 11 1.77 10.11 15.65
N HIS A 12 0.72 10.12 14.82
CA HIS A 12 0.13 8.89 14.28
C HIS A 12 0.97 8.34 13.13
N GLU A 13 1.07 7.02 13.12
CA GLU A 13 1.78 6.29 12.08
C GLU A 13 0.79 5.74 11.07
N VAL A 14 0.93 6.16 9.81
CA VAL A 14 0.09 5.70 8.71
C VAL A 14 0.94 5.06 7.63
N THR A 15 0.36 4.14 6.88
CA THR A 15 1.01 3.56 5.71
C THR A 15 0.53 4.27 4.46
N MET A 16 1.45 4.83 3.69
CA MET A 16 1.12 5.46 2.40
C MET A 16 2.25 5.30 1.39
N ARG A 17 2.05 5.82 0.18
CA ARG A 17 3.09 5.81 -0.85
C ARG A 17 4.21 6.77 -0.49
N ARG A 18 5.45 6.36 -0.71
CA ARG A 18 6.63 7.18 -0.42
C ARG A 18 6.62 8.51 -1.15
N ASP A 19 6.27 8.50 -2.45
CA ASP A 19 6.15 9.72 -3.26
C ASP A 19 5.18 10.75 -2.66
N ARG A 20 4.06 10.25 -2.13
CA ARG A 20 3.05 11.09 -1.51
C ARG A 20 3.48 11.58 -0.13
N ALA A 21 4.19 10.76 0.63
CA ALA A 21 4.74 11.18 1.91
C ALA A 21 5.77 12.30 1.75
N GLU A 22 6.68 12.19 0.78
CA GLU A 22 7.64 13.23 0.44
C GLU A 22 6.95 14.52 0.00
N GLY A 23 5.91 14.43 -0.86
CA GLY A 23 5.12 15.59 -1.28
C GLY A 23 4.32 16.25 -0.15
N LEU A 24 4.02 15.53 0.93
CA LEU A 24 3.35 16.04 2.13
C LEU A 24 4.34 16.49 3.22
N GLY A 25 5.66 16.30 3.01
CA GLY A 25 6.68 16.58 4.02
C GLY A 25 6.58 15.67 5.25
N LEU A 26 6.02 14.46 5.10
CA LEU A 26 5.89 13.49 6.18
C LEU A 26 7.17 12.68 6.35
N GLU A 27 7.56 12.45 7.60
CA GLU A 27 8.77 11.69 7.91
C GLU A 27 8.51 10.19 7.74
N THR A 28 9.29 9.55 6.87
CA THR A 28 9.30 8.09 6.75
C THR A 28 9.98 7.49 7.96
N VAL A 29 9.32 6.54 8.60
CA VAL A 29 9.84 5.80 9.75
C VAL A 29 10.51 4.54 9.25
N ASP A 30 11.61 4.12 9.89
CA ASP A 30 12.26 2.83 9.63
C ASP A 30 11.43 1.67 10.22
N LYS A 31 10.22 1.50 9.69
CA LYS A 31 9.27 0.45 10.06
C LYS A 31 8.65 -0.12 8.80
N PRO A 32 8.31 -1.42 8.78
CA PRO A 32 7.60 -1.99 7.65
C PRO A 32 6.25 -1.28 7.47
N ALA A 33 5.92 -0.95 6.23
CA ALA A 33 4.58 -0.56 5.83
C ALA A 33 3.60 -1.67 6.25
N THR A 34 2.47 -1.34 6.86
CA THR A 34 1.44 -2.32 7.27
C THR A 34 0.06 -1.98 6.71
N ASP A 35 -0.75 -3.01 6.46
CA ASP A 35 -2.15 -2.87 6.06
C ASP A 35 -3.06 -2.46 7.24
N GLN A 36 -4.34 -2.16 6.97
CA GLN A 36 -5.36 -1.87 7.98
C GLN A 36 -5.49 -2.96 9.06
N LEU A 37 -5.13 -4.20 8.75
CA LEU A 37 -5.10 -5.32 9.70
C LEU A 37 -3.77 -5.46 10.47
N GLY A 38 -2.84 -4.50 10.32
CA GLY A 38 -1.54 -4.51 10.99
C GLY A 38 -0.52 -5.48 10.39
N ARG A 39 -0.82 -6.12 9.25
CA ARG A 39 0.09 -7.06 8.58
C ARG A 39 1.11 -6.31 7.75
N PRO A 40 2.39 -6.69 7.76
CA PRO A 40 3.40 -6.05 6.92
C PRO A 40 3.02 -6.21 5.44
N LEU A 41 2.97 -5.07 4.74
CA LEU A 41 2.82 -5.02 3.30
C LEU A 41 4.16 -5.38 2.66
N PRO A 42 4.15 -6.17 1.59
CA PRO A 42 5.38 -6.45 0.85
C PRO A 42 5.92 -5.13 0.29
N ALA A 43 7.18 -4.81 0.62
CA ALA A 43 7.87 -3.59 0.16
C ALA A 43 7.89 -3.44 -1.36
N LYS A 44 7.77 -4.57 -2.08
CA LYS A 44 7.50 -4.63 -3.51
C LYS A 44 6.19 -5.38 -3.73
N VAL A 45 5.14 -4.65 -4.06
CA VAL A 45 4.10 -5.23 -4.91
C VAL A 45 4.76 -5.39 -6.28
N SER A 46 5.39 -6.52 -6.55
CA SER A 46 5.56 -6.95 -7.93
C SER A 46 4.14 -7.06 -8.46
N THR A 47 3.76 -6.19 -9.38
CA THR A 47 2.50 -6.29 -10.14
C THR A 47 2.57 -7.48 -11.11
N ASP A 48 3.16 -8.60 -10.71
CA ASP A 48 3.01 -9.88 -11.36
C ASP A 48 1.92 -10.63 -10.59
N LYS A 49 0.79 -10.91 -11.25
CA LYS A 49 -0.50 -11.34 -10.66
C LYS A 49 -1.38 -10.25 -10.03
N ALA A 50 -1.61 -9.17 -10.78
CA ALA A 50 -3.01 -8.81 -11.01
C ALA A 50 -3.60 -9.89 -11.95
N ALA A 51 -3.84 -11.09 -11.42
CA ALA A 51 -4.72 -12.05 -12.08
C ALA A 51 -6.08 -11.37 -12.11
N ARG A 52 -6.41 -10.76 -13.25
CA ARG A 52 -7.78 -10.38 -13.60
C ARG A 52 -8.71 -11.47 -13.06
N PRO A 53 -9.79 -11.14 -12.33
CA PRO A 53 -10.85 -12.12 -12.21
C PRO A 53 -11.23 -12.50 -13.65
N PRO A 54 -11.30 -13.79 -14.02
CA PRO A 54 -11.93 -14.12 -15.28
C PRO A 54 -13.32 -13.49 -15.20
N ARG A 55 -13.62 -12.56 -16.13
CA ARG A 55 -15.00 -12.17 -16.34
C ARG A 55 -15.70 -13.45 -16.77
N SER A 56 -16.31 -14.16 -15.82
CA SER A 56 -17.30 -15.17 -16.12
C SER A 56 -18.42 -14.42 -16.81
N ARG A 57 -18.32 -14.38 -18.13
CA ARG A 57 -19.37 -13.92 -19.01
C ARG A 57 -20.53 -14.86 -18.78
N GLU A 58 -21.52 -14.36 -18.06
CA GLU A 58 -22.89 -14.84 -18.12
C GLU A 58 -23.22 -15.12 -19.59
N THR A 59 -23.44 -16.39 -19.91
CA THR A 59 -24.09 -16.80 -21.14
C THR A 59 -25.01 -17.93 -20.74
N THR A 60 -26.21 -17.50 -20.36
CA THR A 60 -27.46 -18.21 -20.58
C THR A 60 -27.45 -18.90 -21.95
N ARG A 61 -27.53 -20.23 -21.96
CA ARG A 61 -28.43 -21.01 -22.82
C ARG A 61 -28.41 -22.48 -22.45
#